data_AF-A0A2V6H5T2-F1
#
_entry.id   AF-A0A2V6H5T2-F1
#
_cell.length_a   1.000
_cell.length_b   1.000
_cell.length_c   1.000
_cell.angle_alpha   90.00
_cell.angle_beta   90.00
_cell.angle_gamma   90.00
#
_symmetry.space_group_name_H-M   'P 1'
#
loop_
_entity.id
_entity.type
_entity.pdbx_description
1 polymer ?
#
loop_
_entity_poly.entity_id
_entity_poly.type
_entity_poly.pdbx_seq_one_letter_code
_entity_poly.pdbx_strand_id
1 'polypeptide(L)'
;MPKPKRIPPYPNSIGKSGSLTTIDGDYGFTIADKIVRPQTGMPEKLLCLQRIEFEDGKKELRLAYFIIGKKPKRRGKWVWGQYCTFIPPKDFKALVLEAQKRRWI
;
A
#
# COMPACT_ATOMS: atom_id res chain seq x y z
N MET A 1 -22.43 2.64 -24.71
CA MET A 1 -21.04 2.72 -24.21
C MET A 1 -21.02 2.19 -22.78
N PRO A 2 -20.11 1.28 -22.39
CA PRO A 2 -19.99 0.89 -20.99
C PRO A 2 -19.66 2.13 -20.15
N LYS A 3 -20.42 2.36 -19.08
CA LYS A 3 -20.16 3.48 -18.15
C LYS A 3 -18.70 3.42 -17.69
N PRO A 4 -17.95 4.53 -17.66
CA PRO A 4 -16.60 4.52 -17.14
C PRO A 4 -16.63 3.94 -15.73
N LYS A 5 -15.85 2.89 -15.48
CA LYS A 5 -15.75 2.28 -14.14
C LYS A 5 -15.20 3.35 -13.20
N ARG A 6 -16.08 3.93 -12.39
CA ARG A 6 -15.70 4.92 -11.38
C ARG A 6 -14.75 4.23 -10.38
N ILE A 7 -13.48 4.61 -10.43
CA ILE A 7 -12.49 4.14 -9.46
C ILE A 7 -12.82 4.80 -8.11
N PRO A 8 -12.94 4.03 -7.02
CA PRO A 8 -13.19 4.59 -5.70
C PRO A 8 -12.01 5.47 -5.24
N PRO A 9 -12.23 6.43 -4.33
CA PRO A 9 -11.15 7.20 -3.73
C PRO A 9 -10.05 6.31 -3.18
N TYR A 10 -8.80 6.80 -3.18
CA TYR A 10 -7.69 6.01 -2.68
C TYR A 10 -7.91 5.69 -1.20
N PRO A 11 -7.60 4.45 -0.78
CA PRO A 11 -7.82 4.06 0.60
C PRO A 11 -6.95 4.96 1.50
N ASN A 12 -7.48 5.45 2.61
CA ASN A 12 -6.69 6.13 3.64
C ASN A 12 -6.45 5.18 4.82
N SER A 13 -5.20 5.10 5.26
CA SER A 13 -4.75 4.18 6.31
C SER A 13 -3.66 4.79 7.19
N ILE A 14 -3.34 6.08 7.00
CA ILE A 14 -2.38 6.79 7.86
C ILE A 14 -2.98 6.86 9.26
N GLY A 15 -2.17 6.62 10.29
CA GLY A 15 -2.58 6.59 11.70
C GLY A 15 -3.32 5.33 12.13
N LYS A 16 -3.53 4.35 11.23
CA LYS A 16 -4.13 3.07 11.62
C LYS A 16 -3.10 2.16 12.28
N SER A 17 -3.48 1.58 13.40
CA SER A 17 -2.73 0.53 14.07
C SER A 17 -2.99 -0.84 13.43
N GLY A 18 -2.02 -1.74 13.56
CA GLY A 18 -2.14 -3.15 13.24
C GLY A 18 -1.19 -3.96 14.12
N SER A 19 -1.26 -5.28 14.00
CA SER A 19 -0.35 -6.20 14.66
C SER A 19 0.24 -7.19 13.67
N LEU A 20 1.41 -7.73 14.00
CA LEU A 20 1.98 -8.88 13.32
C LEU A 20 2.43 -9.90 14.36
N THR A 21 2.22 -11.18 14.06
CA THR A 21 2.69 -12.29 14.88
C THR A 21 3.97 -12.85 14.26
N THR A 22 5.05 -12.90 15.02
CA THR A 22 6.32 -13.52 14.63
C THR A 22 6.62 -14.72 15.54
N ILE A 23 7.76 -15.36 15.30
CA ILE A 23 8.29 -16.40 16.21
C ILE A 23 8.59 -15.86 17.61
N ASP A 24 8.88 -14.57 17.74
CA ASP A 24 9.26 -13.91 18.99
C ASP A 24 8.05 -13.29 19.72
N GLY A 25 6.85 -13.34 19.13
CA GLY A 25 5.61 -12.82 19.71
C GLY A 25 4.84 -11.87 18.80
N ASP A 26 3.83 -11.22 19.39
CA ASP A 26 2.96 -10.23 18.74
C ASP A 26 3.52 -8.82 18.88
N TYR A 27 3.62 -8.09 17.77
CA TYR A 27 4.14 -6.74 17.71
C TYR A 27 3.08 -5.79 17.16
N GLY A 28 2.75 -4.75 17.92
CA GLY A 28 1.94 -3.64 17.45
C GLY A 28 2.73 -2.69 16.56
N PHE A 29 2.06 -2.13 15.56
CA PHE A 29 2.63 -1.09 14.70
C PHE A 29 1.58 -0.07 14.28
N THR A 30 2.04 1.12 13.91
CA THR A 30 1.23 2.19 13.31
C THR A 30 1.72 2.50 11.90
N ILE A 31 0.78 2.73 10.98
CA ILE A 31 1.09 3.24 9.63
C ILE A 31 1.30 4.75 9.74
N ALA A 32 2.54 5.18 9.95
CA ALA A 32 2.90 6.57 10.20
C ALA A 32 2.73 7.46 8.95
N ASP A 33 3.04 6.94 7.76
CA ASP A 33 2.77 7.62 6.48
C ASP A 33 2.73 6.59 5.33
N LYS A 34 2.33 7.01 4.13
CA LYS A 34 2.34 6.19 2.92
C LYS A 34 2.49 6.98 1.62
N ILE A 35 3.06 6.31 0.64
CA ILE A 35 3.11 6.72 -0.77
C ILE A 35 2.24 5.74 -1.55
N VAL A 36 1.25 6.26 -2.28
CA VAL A 36 0.32 5.45 -3.08
C VAL A 36 0.28 5.98 -4.49
N ARG A 37 0.34 5.08 -5.47
CA ARG A 37 0.22 5.44 -6.89
C ARG A 37 -0.39 4.32 -7.72
N PRO A 38 -1.10 4.62 -8.81
CA PRO A 38 -1.48 3.62 -9.80
C PRO A 38 -0.26 2.93 -10.40
N GLN A 39 -0.37 1.63 -10.63
CA GLN A 39 0.56 0.91 -11.48
C GLN A 39 0.32 1.33 -12.94
N THR A 40 1.38 1.65 -13.66
CA THR A 40 1.32 1.95 -15.09
C THR A 40 0.65 0.82 -15.84
N GLY A 41 -0.32 1.15 -16.69
CA GLY A 41 -1.05 0.17 -17.50
C GLY A 41 -2.12 -0.61 -16.74
N MET A 42 -2.23 -0.42 -15.41
CA MET A 42 -3.21 -1.10 -14.57
C MET A 42 -3.75 -0.14 -13.49
N PRO A 43 -4.60 0.85 -13.84
CA PRO A 43 -5.11 1.84 -12.89
C PRO A 43 -6.03 1.24 -11.80
N GLU A 44 -6.55 0.03 -12.02
CA GLU A 44 -7.28 -0.75 -11.02
C GLU A 44 -6.36 -1.42 -9.98
N LYS A 45 -5.05 -1.13 -10.01
CA LYS A 45 -4.05 -1.57 -9.04
C LYS A 45 -3.20 -0.39 -8.58
N LEU A 46 -3.12 -0.19 -7.27
CA LEU A 46 -2.27 0.80 -6.64
C LEU A 46 -1.07 0.11 -6.01
N LEU A 47 0.11 0.64 -6.24
CA LEU A 47 1.31 0.33 -5.47
C LEU A 47 1.29 1.19 -4.20
N CYS A 48 1.68 0.60 -3.08
CA CYS A 48 1.66 1.25 -1.77
C CYS A 48 2.97 0.98 -1.04
N LEU A 49 3.72 2.04 -0.73
CA LEU A 49 4.87 1.99 0.18
C LEU A 49 4.46 2.67 1.48
N GLN A 50 4.50 1.93 2.59
CA GLN A 50 4.11 2.44 3.91
C GLN A 50 5.35 2.61 4.78
N ARG A 51 5.38 3.70 5.53
CA ARG A 51 6.30 3.88 6.65
C ARG A 51 5.62 3.37 7.91
N ILE A 52 6.20 2.32 8.49
CA ILE A 52 5.71 1.62 9.68
C ILE A 52 6.54 2.08 10.86
N GLU A 53 5.88 2.40 11.98
CA GLU A 53 6.50 2.65 13.26
C GLU A 53 5.99 1.61 14.25
N PHE A 54 6.90 0.81 14.80
CA PHE A 54 6.63 -0.21 15.81
C PHE A 54 6.59 0.41 17.21
N GLU A 55 5.97 -0.29 18.15
CA GLU A 55 5.87 0.15 19.55
C GLU A 55 7.24 0.31 20.24
N ASP A 56 8.24 -0.46 19.80
CA ASP A 56 9.64 -0.37 20.25
C ASP A 56 10.43 0.79 19.60
N GLY A 57 9.77 1.60 18.77
CA GLY A 57 10.37 2.73 18.05
C GLY A 57 11.08 2.34 16.75
N LYS A 58 11.16 1.05 16.40
CA LYS A 58 11.72 0.60 15.12
C LYS A 58 10.90 1.14 13.96
N LYS A 59 11.59 1.54 12.88
CA LYS A 59 10.98 2.05 11.66
C LYS A 59 11.28 1.13 10.49
N GLU A 60 10.24 0.72 9.78
CA GLU A 60 10.37 -0.14 8.59
C GLU A 60 9.54 0.37 7.43
N LEU A 61 9.95 -0.01 6.22
CA LEU A 61 9.17 0.23 5.02
C LEU A 61 8.45 -1.05 4.61
N ARG A 62 7.13 -0.96 4.46
CA ARG A 62 6.30 -2.06 3.95
C ARG A 62 5.84 -1.78 2.53
N LEU A 63 6.26 -2.63 1.60
CA LEU A 63 5.78 -2.61 0.22
C LEU A 63 4.55 -3.52 0.08
N ALA A 64 3.47 -2.97 -0.47
CA ALA A 64 2.19 -3.63 -0.62
C ALA A 64 1.43 -3.08 -1.84
N TYR A 65 0.20 -3.57 -2.05
CA TYR A 65 -0.66 -3.06 -3.11
C TYR A 65 -2.14 -3.07 -2.71
N PHE A 66 -2.92 -2.27 -3.44
CA PHE A 66 -4.37 -2.38 -3.49
C PHE A 66 -4.81 -2.79 -4.89
N ILE A 67 -5.81 -3.64 -5.02
CA ILE A 67 -6.43 -3.97 -6.31
C ILE A 67 -7.95 -3.85 -6.22
N ILE A 68 -8.60 -3.41 -7.30
CA ILE A 68 -10.07 -3.40 -7.36
C ILE A 68 -10.58 -4.84 -7.39
N GLY A 69 -11.31 -5.21 -6.35
CA GLY A 69 -11.90 -6.53 -6.24
C GLY A 69 -12.90 -6.79 -7.36
N LYS A 70 -12.89 -8.03 -7.87
CA LYS A 70 -13.83 -8.50 -8.92
C LYS A 70 -14.91 -9.44 -8.37
N LYS A 71 -14.59 -10.15 -7.27
CA LYS A 71 -15.48 -11.10 -6.59
C LYS A 71 -16.66 -10.39 -5.90
N PRO A 72 -17.86 -11.00 -5.82
CA PRO A 72 -19.09 -10.34 -5.35
C PRO A 72 -18.95 -9.49 -4.09
N LYS A 73 -18.39 -10.04 -3.00
CA LYS A 73 -18.24 -9.34 -1.71
C LYS A 73 -17.29 -8.13 -1.72
N ARG A 74 -16.38 -8.06 -2.70
CA ARG A 74 -15.35 -7.01 -2.81
C ARG A 74 -15.41 -6.25 -4.13
N ARG A 75 -16.47 -6.45 -4.92
CA ARG A 75 -16.61 -5.89 -6.26
C ARG A 75 -16.56 -4.37 -6.21
N GLY A 76 -15.66 -3.77 -6.98
CA GLY A 76 -15.52 -2.31 -7.07
C GLY A 76 -14.90 -1.65 -5.82
N LYS A 77 -14.40 -2.43 -4.87
CA LYS A 77 -13.73 -1.92 -3.65
C LYS A 77 -12.23 -2.19 -3.73
N TRP A 78 -11.43 -1.31 -3.13
CA TRP A 78 -10.02 -1.59 -2.91
C TRP A 78 -9.82 -2.81 -1.99
N VAL A 79 -8.95 -3.71 -2.40
CA VAL A 79 -8.56 -4.92 -1.67
C VAL A 79 -7.07 -4.85 -1.40
N TRP A 80 -6.68 -4.95 -0.14
CA TRP A 80 -5.29 -5.01 0.29
C TRP A 80 -4.64 -6.33 -0.13
N GLY A 81 -3.40 -6.26 -0.59
CA GLY A 81 -2.54 -7.41 -0.84
C GLY A 81 -1.10 -7.12 -0.40
N GLN A 82 -0.45 -8.13 0.17
CA GLN A 82 0.87 -8.01 0.81
C GLN A 82 1.96 -8.89 0.18
N TYR A 83 1.63 -9.63 -0.88
CA TYR A 83 2.59 -10.48 -1.58
C TYR A 83 3.51 -9.68 -2.52
N CYS A 84 4.60 -10.30 -2.97
CA CYS A 84 5.54 -9.73 -3.94
C CYS A 84 4.82 -9.33 -5.23
N THR A 85 4.55 -8.04 -5.40
CA THR A 85 3.92 -7.53 -6.62
C THR A 85 4.98 -7.33 -7.71
N PHE A 86 4.66 -7.69 -8.95
CA PHE A 86 5.44 -7.24 -10.10
C PHE A 86 5.20 -5.76 -10.33
N ILE A 87 6.29 -4.98 -10.32
CA ILE A 87 6.28 -3.52 -10.42
C ILE A 87 7.07 -3.11 -11.67
N PRO A 88 6.49 -2.32 -12.59
CA PRO A 88 7.25 -1.73 -13.67
C PRO A 88 8.43 -0.91 -13.14
N PRO A 89 9.63 -0.96 -13.75
CA PRO A 89 10.82 -0.27 -13.22
C PRO A 89 10.62 1.23 -12.96
N LYS A 90 9.89 1.92 -13.86
CA LYS A 90 9.54 3.33 -13.66
C LYS A 90 8.63 3.59 -12.48
N ASP A 91 7.80 2.61 -12.14
CA ASP A 91 6.88 2.73 -11.02
C ASP A 91 7.62 2.60 -9.69
N PHE A 92 8.52 1.62 -9.63
CA PHE A 92 9.45 1.42 -8.52
C PHE A 92 10.34 2.66 -8.31
N LYS A 93 10.98 3.15 -9.39
CA LYS A 93 11.81 4.36 -9.33
C LYS A 93 11.09 5.54 -8.70
N ALA A 94 9.84 5.81 -9.08
CA ALA A 94 9.14 6.96 -8.50
C ALA A 94 8.62 6.72 -7.07
N LEU A 95 8.40 5.47 -6.64
CA LEU A 95 8.17 5.19 -5.20
C LEU A 95 9.41 5.55 -4.38
N VAL A 96 10.59 5.15 -4.85
CA VAL A 96 11.87 5.43 -4.19
C VAL A 96 12.18 6.93 -4.16
N LEU A 97 12.03 7.63 -5.29
CA LEU A 97 12.26 9.08 -5.37
C LEU A 97 11.33 9.86 -4.43
N GLU A 98 10.06 9.45 -4.32
CA GLU A 98 9.13 10.08 -3.39
C GLU A 98 9.49 9.78 -1.92
N ALA A 99 9.97 8.57 -1.62
CA ALA A 99 10.47 8.22 -0.29
C ALA A 99 11.70 9.05 0.10
N GLN A 100 12.64 9.27 -0.84
CA GLN A 100 13.79 10.16 -0.66
C GLN A 100 13.36 11.61 -0.42
N LYS A 101 12.42 12.11 -1.23
CA LYS A 101 11.86 13.46 -1.07
C LYS A 101 11.24 13.68 0.31
N ARG A 102 10.60 12.64 0.86
CA ARG A 102 10.03 12.64 2.21
C ARG A 102 11.02 12.31 3.32
N ARG A 103 12.30 12.09 2.99
CA ARG A 103 13.38 11.69 3.92
C ARG A 103 13.06 10.42 4.70
N TRP A 104 12.45 9.44 4.04
CA TRP A 104 12.29 8.10 4.62
C TRP A 104 13.54 7.24 4.42
N ILE A 105 14.29 7.52 3.35
CA ILE A 105 15.54 6.91 2.89
C ILE A 105 16.41 7.98 2.23
#